data_AF-A0A426QQ52-F1
#
_entry.id   AF-A0A426QQ52-F1
#
_cell.length_a   1.000
_cell.length_b   1.000
_cell.length_c   1.000
_cell.angle_alpha   90.00
_cell.angle_beta   90.00
_cell.angle_gamma   90.00
#
_symmetry.space_group_name_H-M   'P 1'
#
loop_
_entity.id
_entity.type
_entity.pdbx_description
1 polymer ?
#
loop_
_entity_poly.entity_id
_entity_poly.type
_entity_poly.pdbx_seq_one_letter_code
_entity_poly.pdbx_strand_id
1 'polypeptide(L)'
;MLMLDVKDLGWWYWLVTAVLLSVGLLIDPVGLWLAVGLTVINLAHFALRADRLTAFPVQVRFFYLLLLLVALPEAMRWLFWIPMIGTWAQVLVGYCTMARLVSLLPWNRREPLTWRLVWRRFASAPVRGSVAD
;
A
#
# COMPACT_ATOMS: atom_id res chain seq x y z
N MET A 1 10.48 13.15 7.85
CA MET A 1 11.31 12.36 8.80
C MET A 1 11.48 10.98 8.17
N LEU A 2 12.71 10.48 8.01
CA LEU A 2 12.94 9.16 7.43
C LEU A 2 12.55 8.08 8.45
N MET A 3 11.76 7.08 8.03
CA MET A 3 11.21 6.02 8.88
C MET A 3 11.60 4.63 8.34
N LEU A 4 12.89 4.31 8.37
CA LEU A 4 13.40 2.99 7.96
C LEU A 4 13.19 1.95 9.08
N ASP A 5 12.77 0.73 8.74
CA ASP A 5 12.69 -0.40 9.69
C ASP A 5 13.21 -1.68 9.09
N VAL A 6 14.52 -1.84 9.19
CA VAL A 6 15.19 -3.02 8.66
C VAL A 6 14.87 -4.29 9.47
N LYS A 7 14.21 -4.17 10.64
CA LYS A 7 13.78 -5.32 11.44
C LYS A 7 12.37 -5.79 11.10
N ASP A 8 11.54 -4.93 10.52
CA ASP A 8 10.17 -5.28 10.12
C ASP A 8 10.15 -6.01 8.77
N LEU A 9 9.62 -7.23 8.77
CA LEU A 9 9.50 -8.02 7.53
C LEU A 9 8.55 -7.36 6.53
N GLY A 10 7.49 -6.69 7.01
CA GLY A 10 6.56 -5.96 6.16
C GLY A 10 7.25 -4.86 5.37
N TRP A 11 8.15 -4.12 6.01
CA TRP A 11 8.97 -3.08 5.38
C TRP A 11 9.81 -3.63 4.23
N TRP A 12 10.43 -4.81 4.41
CA TRP A 12 11.19 -5.47 3.33
C TRP A 12 10.32 -5.87 2.15
N TYR A 13 9.12 -6.42 2.38
CA TYR A 13 8.18 -6.68 1.29
C TYR A 13 7.89 -5.42 0.48
N TRP A 14 7.63 -4.30 1.15
CA TRP A 14 7.34 -3.04 0.48
C TRP A 14 8.55 -2.45 -0.25
N LEU A 15 9.76 -2.57 0.31
CA LEU A 15 10.98 -2.13 -0.37
C LEU A 15 11.21 -2.92 -1.66
N VAL A 16 11.11 -4.26 -1.61
CA VAL A 16 11.29 -5.09 -2.80
C VAL A 16 10.21 -4.78 -3.84
N THR A 17 8.95 -4.60 -3.42
CA THR A 17 7.88 -4.13 -4.33
C THR A 17 8.21 -2.78 -4.96
N ALA A 18 8.74 -1.81 -4.21
CA ALA A 18 9.12 -0.49 -4.75
C ALA A 18 10.21 -0.60 -5.82
N VAL A 19 11.22 -1.44 -5.58
CA VAL A 19 12.29 -1.71 -6.54
C VAL A 19 11.75 -2.39 -7.80
N LEU A 20 10.92 -3.43 -7.64
CA LEU A 20 10.33 -4.15 -8.77
C LEU A 20 9.42 -3.25 -9.62
N LEU A 21 8.63 -2.37 -8.99
CA LEU A 21 7.84 -1.37 -9.72
C LEU A 21 8.72 -0.36 -10.47
N SER A 22 9.84 0.05 -9.88
CA SER A 22 10.78 0.97 -10.52
C SER A 22 11.45 0.33 -11.74
N VAL A 23 11.90 -0.93 -11.60
CA VAL A 23 12.41 -1.73 -12.72
C VAL A 23 11.32 -1.93 -13.78
N GLY A 24 10.11 -2.26 -13.34
CA GLY A 24 8.93 -2.48 -14.17
C GLY A 24 8.56 -1.30 -15.08
N LEU A 25 8.71 -0.09 -14.57
CA LEU A 25 8.37 1.14 -15.29
C LEU A 25 9.53 1.72 -16.09
N LEU A 26 10.77 1.58 -15.61
CA LEU A 26 11.93 2.29 -16.16
C LEU A 26 12.83 1.42 -17.04
N ILE A 27 12.79 0.10 -16.88
CA ILE A 27 13.76 -0.82 -17.50
C ILE A 27 13.05 -1.94 -18.27
N ASP A 28 12.28 -2.78 -17.58
CA ASP A 28 11.67 -3.99 -18.16
C ASP A 28 10.30 -4.27 -17.51
N PRO A 29 9.19 -4.35 -18.30
CA PRO A 29 7.85 -4.66 -17.82
C PRO A 29 7.72 -5.95 -17.00
N VAL A 30 8.67 -6.90 -17.10
CA VAL A 30 8.75 -8.08 -16.23
C VAL A 30 8.74 -7.68 -14.74
N GLY A 31 9.34 -6.54 -14.39
CA GLY A 31 9.31 -6.01 -13.03
C GLY A 31 7.91 -5.77 -12.48
N LEU A 32 6.95 -5.37 -13.33
CA LEU A 32 5.54 -5.17 -12.93
C LEU A 32 4.87 -6.50 -12.57
N TRP A 33 5.09 -7.54 -13.36
CA TRP A 33 4.56 -8.89 -13.09
C TRP A 33 5.15 -9.47 -11.81
N LEU A 34 6.46 -9.29 -11.60
CA LEU A 34 7.12 -9.69 -10.36
C LEU A 34 6.60 -8.90 -9.16
N ALA A 35 6.34 -7.59 -9.30
CA ALA A 35 5.75 -6.78 -8.24
C ALA A 35 4.36 -7.30 -7.86
N VAL A 36 3.51 -7.59 -8.85
CA VAL A 36 2.18 -8.19 -8.64
C VAL A 36 2.30 -9.54 -7.91
N GLY A 37 3.15 -10.44 -8.40
CA GLY A 37 3.38 -11.75 -7.78
C GLY A 37 3.86 -11.64 -6.33
N LEU A 38 4.79 -10.73 -6.06
CA LEU A 38 5.26 -10.46 -4.70
C LEU A 38 4.14 -9.92 -3.81
N THR A 39 3.28 -9.03 -4.31
CA THR A 39 2.13 -8.55 -3.53
C THR A 39 1.10 -9.63 -3.23
N VAL A 40 0.91 -10.61 -4.12
CA VAL A 40 0.07 -11.78 -3.82
C VAL A 40 0.66 -12.56 -2.65
N ILE A 41 1.96 -12.83 -2.68
CA ILE A 41 2.67 -13.53 -1.59
C ILE A 41 2.60 -12.71 -0.29
N ASN A 42 2.83 -11.40 -0.36
CA ASN A 42 2.76 -10.50 0.78
C ASN A 42 1.36 -10.50 1.41
N LEU A 43 0.30 -10.42 0.60
CA LEU A 43 -1.08 -10.51 1.07
C LEU A 43 -1.36 -11.86 1.72
N ALA A 44 -1.01 -12.97 1.06
CA ALA A 44 -1.24 -14.32 1.58
C ALA A 44 -0.51 -14.54 2.91
N HIS A 45 0.76 -14.14 3.00
CA HIS A 45 1.55 -14.24 4.23
C HIS A 45 0.87 -13.51 5.38
N PHE A 46 0.54 -12.22 5.21
CA PHE A 46 -0.06 -11.44 6.28
C PHE A 46 -1.52 -11.83 6.59
N ALA A 47 -2.26 -12.36 5.61
CA ALA A 47 -3.60 -12.90 5.83
C ALA A 47 -3.57 -14.18 6.69
N LEU A 48 -2.62 -15.09 6.44
CA LEU A 48 -2.45 -16.32 7.21
C LEU A 48 -1.96 -16.08 8.65
N ARG A 49 -1.27 -14.95 8.89
CA ARG A 49 -0.80 -14.57 10.24
C ARG A 49 -1.76 -13.67 11.00
N ALA A 50 -2.79 -13.14 10.36
CA ALA A 50 -3.73 -12.24 11.01
C ALA A 50 -4.84 -13.04 11.71
N ASP A 51 -5.24 -12.60 12.91
CA ASP A 51 -6.38 -13.19 13.64
C ASP A 51 -7.70 -13.12 12.85
N ARG A 52 -7.80 -12.12 11.94
CA ARG A 52 -8.97 -11.91 11.09
C ARG A 52 -8.55 -11.45 9.69
N LEU A 53 -9.23 -11.97 8.67
CA LEU A 53 -9.01 -11.56 7.26
C LEU A 53 -9.39 -10.10 7.01
N THR A 54 -10.23 -9.52 7.86
CA THR A 54 -10.60 -8.10 7.83
C THR A 54 -9.64 -7.23 8.65
N ALA A 55 -8.48 -7.73 9.07
CA ALA A 55 -7.49 -6.93 9.76
C ALA A 55 -6.98 -5.80 8.85
N PHE A 56 -6.78 -4.62 9.42
CA PHE A 56 -6.42 -3.42 8.65
C PHE A 56 -5.17 -3.62 7.76
N PRO A 57 -4.06 -4.25 8.22
CA PRO A 57 -2.90 -4.52 7.37
C PRO A 57 -3.18 -5.46 6.19
N VAL A 58 -4.16 -6.35 6.32
CA VAL A 58 -4.62 -7.26 5.26
C VAL A 58 -5.45 -6.48 4.25
N GLN A 59 -6.37 -5.63 4.72
CA GLN A 59 -7.17 -4.75 3.85
C GLN A 59 -6.29 -3.84 2.98
N VAL A 60 -5.27 -3.18 3.57
CA VAL A 60 -4.36 -2.31 2.81
C VAL A 60 -3.63 -3.07 1.70
N ARG A 61 -3.13 -4.28 2.00
CA ARG A 61 -2.45 -5.13 1.01
C ARG A 61 -3.40 -5.61 -0.08
N PHE A 62 -4.63 -5.95 0.29
CA PHE A 62 -5.66 -6.37 -0.65
C PHE A 62 -5.99 -5.26 -1.65
N PHE A 63 -6.32 -4.07 -1.17
CA PHE A 63 -6.63 -2.94 -2.07
C PHE A 63 -5.41 -2.47 -2.86
N TYR A 64 -4.20 -2.59 -2.30
CA TYR A 64 -2.97 -2.34 -3.04
C TYR A 64 -2.79 -3.33 -4.20
N LEU A 65 -2.97 -4.64 -3.96
CA LEU A 65 -2.95 -5.65 -5.02
C LEU A 65 -4.02 -5.38 -6.07
N LEU A 66 -5.24 -5.02 -5.65
CA LEU A 66 -6.31 -4.65 -6.58
C LEU A 66 -5.90 -3.49 -7.50
N LEU A 67 -5.27 -2.44 -6.95
CA LEU A 67 -4.75 -1.34 -7.76
C LEU A 67 -3.73 -1.81 -8.80
N LEU A 68 -2.80 -2.72 -8.42
CA LEU A 68 -1.83 -3.26 -9.39
C LEU A 68 -2.51 -4.08 -10.49
N LEU A 69 -3.53 -4.87 -10.15
CA LEU A 69 -4.29 -5.65 -11.12
C LEU A 69 -5.07 -4.75 -12.09
N VAL A 70 -5.66 -3.65 -11.60
CA VAL A 70 -6.32 -2.65 -12.45
C VAL A 70 -5.33 -1.94 -13.37
N ALA A 71 -4.09 -1.73 -12.93
CA ALA A 71 -3.04 -1.10 -13.73
C ALA A 71 -2.42 -2.05 -14.78
N LEU A 72 -2.66 -3.36 -14.70
CA LEU A 72 -2.01 -4.36 -15.53
C LEU A 72 -2.33 -4.29 -17.04
N PRO A 73 -3.59 -4.04 -17.47
CA PRO A 73 -3.91 -3.85 -18.87
C PRO A 73 -3.12 -2.70 -19.49
N GLU A 74 -2.70 -2.84 -20.74
CA GLU A 74 -1.84 -1.87 -21.42
C GLU A 74 -2.37 -0.43 -21.38
N ALA A 75 -3.68 -0.25 -21.63
CA ALA A 75 -4.34 1.05 -21.57
C ALA A 75 -4.32 1.72 -20.18
N MET A 76 -4.11 0.92 -19.12
CA MET A 76 -4.12 1.34 -17.72
C MET A 76 -2.72 1.33 -17.08
N ARG A 77 -1.66 0.95 -17.81
CA ARG A 77 -0.30 0.85 -17.27
C ARG A 77 0.23 2.15 -16.67
N TRP A 78 -0.23 3.30 -17.17
CA TRP A 78 0.12 4.60 -16.60
C TRP A 78 -0.26 4.71 -15.10
N LEU A 79 -1.25 3.94 -14.63
CA LEU A 79 -1.62 3.90 -13.21
C LEU A 79 -0.51 3.37 -12.32
N PHE A 80 0.46 2.58 -12.82
CA PHE A 80 1.57 2.04 -12.01
C PHE A 80 2.50 3.13 -11.45
N TRP A 81 2.47 4.36 -11.99
CA TRP A 81 3.17 5.50 -11.39
C TRP A 81 2.66 5.83 -9.98
N ILE A 82 1.35 5.67 -9.74
CA ILE A 82 0.73 5.92 -8.43
C ILE A 82 1.28 4.98 -7.34
N PRO A 83 1.22 3.63 -7.48
CA PRO A 83 1.81 2.72 -6.50
C PRO A 83 3.34 2.81 -6.47
N MET A 84 4.03 3.12 -7.57
CA MET A 84 5.49 3.30 -7.52
C MET A 84 5.90 4.45 -6.59
N ILE A 85 5.32 5.64 -6.78
CA ILE A 85 5.58 6.80 -5.92
C ILE A 85 5.05 6.55 -4.50
N GLY A 86 3.83 6.03 -4.39
CA GLY A 86 3.18 5.77 -3.10
C GLY A 86 3.92 4.75 -2.24
N THR A 87 4.49 3.70 -2.84
CA THR A 87 5.25 2.69 -2.10
C THR A 87 6.61 3.22 -1.68
N TRP A 88 7.28 4.05 -2.49
CA TRP A 88 8.47 4.76 -2.04
C TRP A 88 8.17 5.70 -0.87
N ALA A 89 7.06 6.44 -0.92
CA ALA A 89 6.62 7.25 0.22
C ALA A 89 6.38 6.40 1.48
N GLN A 90 5.76 5.23 1.34
CA GLN A 90 5.54 4.33 2.46
C GLN A 90 6.85 3.78 3.04
N VAL A 91 7.80 3.38 2.20
CA VAL A 91 9.09 2.81 2.62
C VAL A 91 9.98 3.86 3.29
N LEU A 92 10.02 5.08 2.75
CA LEU A 92 10.93 6.13 3.21
C LEU A 92 10.36 6.95 4.37
N VAL A 93 9.06 7.28 4.34
CA VAL A 93 8.43 8.19 5.30
C VAL A 93 7.25 7.57 6.04
N GLY A 94 6.96 6.28 5.84
CA GLY A 94 5.84 5.60 6.51
C GLY A 94 4.45 6.04 6.02
N TYR A 95 4.38 6.94 5.04
CA TYR A 95 3.13 7.49 4.54
C TYR A 95 2.51 6.56 3.48
N CYS A 96 1.30 6.07 3.73
CA CYS A 96 0.57 5.23 2.79
C CYS A 96 -0.78 5.85 2.44
N THR A 97 -0.95 6.30 1.19
CA THR A 97 -2.24 6.80 0.68
C THR A 97 -3.31 5.70 0.72
N MET A 98 -2.93 4.46 0.43
CA MET A 98 -3.86 3.33 0.48
C MET A 98 -4.40 3.12 1.90
N ALA A 99 -3.55 3.20 2.93
CA ALA A 99 -3.99 3.13 4.32
C ALA A 99 -5.01 4.24 4.65
N ARG A 100 -4.81 5.46 4.14
CA ARG A 100 -5.73 6.59 4.36
C ARG A 100 -7.08 6.36 3.68
N LEU A 101 -7.08 5.90 2.43
CA LEU A 101 -8.30 5.55 1.71
C LEU A 101 -9.05 4.41 2.42
N VAL A 102 -8.34 3.34 2.79
CA VAL A 102 -8.92 2.20 3.50
C VAL A 102 -9.48 2.62 4.86
N SER A 103 -8.84 3.56 5.57
CA SER A 103 -9.36 4.06 6.86
C SER A 103 -10.70 4.79 6.77
N LEU A 104 -11.07 5.28 5.58
CA LEU A 104 -12.33 6.00 5.34
C LEU A 104 -13.51 5.06 5.02
N LEU A 105 -13.25 3.78 4.78
CA LEU A 105 -14.29 2.78 4.51
C LEU A 105 -15.24 2.65 5.71
N PRO A 106 -16.54 2.39 5.48
CA PRO A 106 -17.57 2.50 6.51
C PRO A 106 -17.34 1.56 7.70
N TRP A 107 -16.67 0.43 7.50
CA TRP A 107 -16.31 -0.52 8.56
C TRP A 107 -15.02 -0.19 9.31
N ASN A 108 -14.22 0.78 8.84
CA ASN A 108 -12.97 1.22 9.46
C ASN A 108 -13.10 2.57 10.18
N ARG A 109 -14.23 3.26 10.04
CA ARG A 109 -14.50 4.57 10.68
C ARG A 109 -15.62 4.45 11.72
N ARG A 110 -15.49 5.21 12.81
CA ARG A 110 -16.52 5.34 13.86
C ARG A 110 -17.38 6.60 13.73
N GLU A 111 -16.91 7.57 12.93
CA GLU A 111 -17.58 8.85 12.67
C GLU A 111 -18.15 8.89 11.24
N PRO A 112 -19.20 9.69 10.98
CA PRO A 112 -19.71 9.91 9.62
C PRO A 112 -18.63 10.44 8.67
N LEU A 113 -18.71 10.07 7.38
CA LEU A 113 -17.79 10.56 6.36
C LEU A 113 -18.04 12.06 6.15
N THR A 114 -17.07 12.88 6.56
CA THR A 114 -17.11 14.34 6.40
C THR A 114 -15.80 14.82 5.81
N TRP A 115 -15.82 16.01 5.18
CA TRP A 115 -14.60 16.63 4.65
C TRP A 115 -13.53 16.81 5.74
N ARG A 116 -13.96 17.16 6.97
CA ARG A 116 -13.06 17.27 8.13
C ARG A 116 -12.37 15.95 8.46
N LEU A 117 -13.09 14.83 8.40
CA LEU A 117 -12.51 13.49 8.62
C LEU A 117 -11.50 13.14 7.54
N VAL A 118 -11.82 13.41 6.26
CA VAL A 118 -10.89 13.20 5.15
C VAL A 118 -9.61 13.99 5.36
N TRP A 119 -9.73 15.30 5.63
CA TRP A 119 -8.57 16.14 5.90
C TRP A 119 -7.76 15.64 7.10
N ARG A 120 -8.41 15.25 8.20
CA ARG A 120 -7.74 14.69 9.38
C ARG A 120 -6.92 13.44 9.03
N ARG A 121 -7.48 12.51 8.25
CA ARG A 121 -6.79 11.29 7.80
C ARG A 121 -5.64 11.57 6.83
N PHE A 122 -5.78 12.60 6.00
CA PHE A 122 -4.78 13.01 5.01
C PHE A 122 -3.73 14.00 5.53
N ALA A 123 -3.96 14.65 6.67
CA ALA A 123 -3.00 15.54 7.32
C ALA A 123 -2.34 14.91 8.56
N SER A 124 -2.83 13.77 9.05
CA SER A 124 -2.25 13.10 10.22
C SER A 124 -0.81 12.66 9.97
N ALA A 125 -0.03 12.56 11.04
CA ALA A 125 1.34 12.07 10.98
C ALA A 125 1.39 10.66 10.38
N PRO A 126 2.42 10.34 9.57
CA PRO A 126 2.58 9.01 9.02
C PRO A 126 2.85 8.01 10.15
N VAL A 127 2.01 6.97 10.21
CA VAL A 127 2.19 5.80 11.07
C VAL A 127 2.19 4.58 10.16
N ARG A 128 3.10 3.63 10.40
CA ARG A 128 3.29 2.53 9.46
C ARG A 128 2.06 1.64 9.36
N GLY A 129 1.62 1.39 8.13
CA GLY A 129 0.54 0.45 7.83
C GLY A 129 -0.79 0.80 8.51
N SER A 130 -0.96 2.04 8.97
CA SER A 130 -2.13 2.54 9.70
C SER A 130 -2.26 4.05 9.50
N VAL A 131 -3.23 4.66 10.18
CA VAL A 131 -3.40 6.12 10.25
C VAL A 131 -3.48 6.49 11.73
N ALA A 132 -2.74 7.52 12.15
CA ALA A 132 -2.94 8.08 13.50
C ALA A 132 -4.38 8.57 13.64
N ASP A 133 -5.04 8.20 14.73
CA ASP A 133 -6.38 8.68 15.11
C ASP A 133 -6.33 10.10 15.68
#